data_AF-A0A524KNQ2-F1
#
_entry.id   AF-A0A524KNQ2-F1
#
_cell.length_a   1.000
_cell.length_b   1.000
_cell.length_c   1.000
_cell.angle_alpha   90.00
_cell.angle_beta   90.00
_cell.angle_gamma   90.00
#
_symmetry.space_group_name_H-M   'P 1'
#
loop_
_entity.id
_entity.type
_entity.pdbx_description
1 polymer ?
#
loop_
_entity_poly.entity_id
_entity_poly.type
_entity_poly.pdbx_seq_one_letter_code
_entity_poly.pdbx_strand_id
1 'polypeptide(L)'
;MFLLKYRKEPADRNLVGYVVFVSLAVLCHYSAALAFGVFALVVALDGLAGGGQARTWRRFAFSQAIPAALAGSLYVAHVRRTLQSDLMAMAFEPGGWLTDWLVASPADVWHSFVTFQNLQLPPEFQGRSALVLLAAIAASVLSRDRLVAVLAGSALSIALLASFLGVYPFGPTRHSLWLLVFTLPAMGWLVGQVVVGGSRAAFVTVGVSGAALLFGGQIEERIAAYPLRNEAMEERTVRRRDLAPLVVEYLGPAGDPRTILMSGQSYNMMMPLYALERRDGTVSADSMLFSFKYGTRDVVVSTLWDWQGPEDVARVLRSLPAGLPGRASDSEAPILLMAGGFDSELFRHISELEDRGAILRASWAVGPNPYGPPFLRLGAMVIDGQALMRQP
;
A
#
# COMPACT_ATOMS: atom_id res chain seq x y z
N MET A 1 -11.70 2.35 23.53
CA MET A 1 -11.98 2.66 24.96
C MET A 1 -13.47 2.76 25.29
N PHE A 2 -14.26 3.61 24.62
CA PHE A 2 -15.68 3.81 24.95
C PHE A 2 -16.54 2.55 24.84
N LEU A 3 -16.30 1.69 23.84
CA LEU A 3 -16.94 0.37 23.74
C LEU A 3 -16.72 -0.49 25.00
N LEU A 4 -15.47 -0.57 25.46
CA LEU A 4 -15.11 -1.33 26.65
C LEU A 4 -15.74 -0.76 27.92
N LYS A 5 -15.80 0.58 28.03
CA LYS A 5 -16.49 1.27 29.11
C LYS A 5 -17.99 1.03 29.07
N TYR A 6 -18.64 1.11 27.90
CA TYR A 6 -20.06 0.86 27.74
C TYR A 6 -20.45 -0.57 28.11
N ARG A 7 -19.61 -1.56 27.79
CA ARG A 7 -19.83 -2.95 28.18
C ARG A 7 -19.77 -3.16 29.71
N LYS A 8 -18.79 -2.53 30.38
CA LYS A 8 -18.63 -2.60 31.84
C LYS A 8 -19.68 -1.78 32.59
N GLU A 9 -20.01 -0.61 32.04
CA GLU A 9 -20.90 0.40 32.61
C GLU A 9 -21.77 0.97 31.47
N PRO A 10 -22.96 0.39 31.22
CA PRO A 10 -23.83 0.76 30.11
C PRO A 10 -24.55 2.09 30.37
N ALA A 11 -23.77 3.17 30.42
CA ALA A 11 -24.22 4.54 30.56
C ALA A 11 -24.31 5.23 29.20
N ASP A 12 -25.32 6.08 29.00
CA ASP A 12 -25.56 6.77 27.72
C ASP A 12 -24.37 7.63 27.30
N ARG A 13 -23.64 8.24 28.24
CA ARG A 13 -22.39 8.98 27.98
C ARG A 13 -21.34 8.13 27.24
N ASN A 14 -21.22 6.85 27.58
CA ASN A 14 -20.24 5.96 26.97
C ASN A 14 -20.69 5.54 25.57
N LEU A 15 -22.01 5.38 25.36
CA LEU A 15 -22.58 5.10 24.05
C LEU A 15 -22.45 6.29 23.10
N VAL A 16 -22.77 7.49 23.56
CA VAL A 16 -22.61 8.74 22.80
C VAL A 16 -21.13 8.94 22.44
N GLY A 17 -20.22 8.80 23.41
CA GLY A 17 -18.79 8.86 23.16
C GLY A 17 -18.33 7.84 22.12
N TYR A 18 -18.83 6.60 22.20
CA TYR A 18 -18.58 5.58 21.17
C TYR A 18 -19.05 6.05 19.78
N VAL A 19 -20.31 6.47 19.64
CA VAL A 19 -20.90 6.87 18.35
C VAL A 19 -20.14 8.06 17.74
N VAL A 20 -19.80 9.06 18.55
CA VAL A 20 -19.05 10.24 18.08
C VAL A 20 -17.67 9.82 17.57
N PHE A 21 -16.92 9.02 18.33
CA PHE A 21 -15.57 8.62 17.93
C PHE A 21 -15.57 7.73 16.68
N VAL A 22 -16.52 6.81 16.56
CA VAL A 22 -16.64 5.97 15.36
C VAL A 22 -17.08 6.81 14.15
N SER A 23 -18.01 7.74 14.32
CA SER A 23 -18.41 8.67 13.25
C SER A 23 -17.22 9.52 12.78
N LEU A 24 -16.41 10.04 13.70
CA LEU A 24 -15.18 10.77 13.37
C LEU A 24 -14.17 9.87 12.64
N ALA A 25 -13.96 8.64 13.11
CA ALA A 25 -13.07 7.69 12.44
C ALA A 25 -13.47 7.43 10.99
N VAL A 26 -14.78 7.29 10.72
CA VAL A 26 -15.36 7.10 9.38
C VAL A 26 -15.15 8.32 8.50
N LEU A 27 -15.28 9.53 9.06
CA LEU A 27 -15.01 10.77 8.34
C LEU A 27 -13.53 10.96 8.01
N CYS A 28 -12.64 10.44 8.85
CA CYS A 28 -11.19 10.62 8.69
C CYS A 28 -10.52 9.57 7.81
N HIS A 29 -11.00 8.32 7.80
CA HIS A 29 -10.31 7.25 7.10
C HIS A 29 -11.24 6.10 6.69
N TYR A 30 -11.15 5.67 5.42
CA TYR A 30 -12.04 4.65 4.86
C TYR A 30 -11.86 3.25 5.48
N SER A 31 -10.66 2.92 6.01
CA SER A 31 -10.45 1.65 6.73
C SER A 31 -11.29 1.53 8.01
N ALA A 32 -11.84 2.63 8.52
CA ALA A 32 -12.83 2.60 9.60
C ALA A 32 -14.12 1.85 9.18
N ALA A 33 -14.38 1.68 7.89
CA ALA A 33 -15.47 0.83 7.42
C ALA A 33 -15.30 -0.64 7.88
N LEU A 34 -14.07 -1.14 7.90
CA LEU A 34 -13.77 -2.50 8.37
C LEU A 34 -13.99 -2.64 9.89
N ALA A 35 -13.76 -1.56 10.65
CA ALA A 35 -14.04 -1.52 12.08
C ALA A 35 -15.53 -1.75 12.39
N PHE A 36 -16.47 -1.35 11.52
CA PHE A 36 -17.88 -1.69 11.69
C PHE A 36 -18.14 -3.18 11.64
N GLY A 37 -17.49 -3.89 10.70
CA GLY A 37 -17.57 -5.33 10.62
C GLY A 37 -17.11 -5.97 11.93
N VAL A 38 -16.02 -5.45 12.51
CA VAL A 38 -15.52 -5.91 13.82
C VAL A 38 -16.52 -5.65 14.92
N PHE A 39 -17.06 -4.43 15.03
CA PHE A 39 -18.03 -4.11 16.07
C PHE A 39 -19.33 -4.92 15.94
N ALA A 40 -19.82 -5.13 14.71
CA ALA A 40 -20.99 -5.97 14.46
C ALA A 40 -20.73 -7.42 14.88
N LEU A 41 -19.57 -7.97 14.55
CA LEU A 41 -19.20 -9.33 14.92
C LEU A 41 -19.00 -9.48 16.43
N VAL A 42 -18.38 -8.49 17.10
CA VAL A 42 -18.26 -8.44 18.56
C VAL A 42 -19.65 -8.46 19.22
N VAL A 43 -20.59 -7.66 18.72
CA VAL A 43 -21.98 -7.62 19.23
C VAL A 43 -22.69 -8.95 19.03
N ALA A 44 -22.54 -9.55 17.84
CA ALA A 44 -23.16 -10.83 17.53
C ALA A 44 -22.61 -11.93 18.45
N LEU A 45 -21.30 -12.06 18.54
CA LEU A 45 -20.64 -13.11 19.33
C LEU A 45 -20.87 -12.94 20.83
N ASP A 46 -20.76 -11.72 21.35
CA ASP A 46 -20.96 -11.46 22.78
C ASP A 46 -22.46 -11.46 23.16
N GLY A 47 -23.33 -11.03 22.25
CA GLY A 47 -24.78 -11.06 22.41
C GLY A 47 -25.36 -12.49 22.41
N LEU A 48 -24.81 -13.39 21.58
CA LEU A 48 -25.18 -14.80 21.57
C LEU A 48 -24.67 -15.54 22.82
N ALA A 49 -23.51 -15.14 23.36
CA ALA A 49 -22.90 -15.80 24.52
C ALA A 49 -23.39 -15.27 25.87
N GLY A 50 -23.98 -14.07 25.92
CA GLY A 50 -24.36 -13.34 27.14
C GLY A 50 -25.87 -13.16 27.28
N GLY A 51 -26.59 -14.22 27.65
CA GLY A 51 -28.06 -14.30 27.74
C GLY A 51 -28.81 -13.32 28.66
N GLY A 52 -28.17 -12.25 29.17
CA GLY A 52 -28.79 -11.26 30.08
C GLY A 52 -28.73 -9.80 29.63
N GLN A 53 -28.03 -9.46 28.54
CA GLN A 53 -27.79 -8.05 28.14
C GLN A 53 -28.46 -7.62 26.82
N ALA A 54 -29.49 -8.35 26.37
CA ALA A 54 -30.11 -8.14 25.06
C ALA A 54 -30.57 -6.69 24.80
N ARG A 55 -31.07 -5.98 25.82
CA ARG A 55 -31.49 -4.57 25.68
C ARG A 55 -30.31 -3.62 25.44
N THR A 56 -29.19 -3.84 26.12
CA THR A 56 -27.94 -3.08 25.96
C THR A 56 -27.34 -3.32 24.57
N TRP A 57 -27.31 -4.58 24.13
CA TRP A 57 -26.82 -4.93 22.80
C TRP A 57 -27.70 -4.41 21.67
N ARG A 58 -29.03 -4.42 21.84
CA ARG A 58 -29.94 -3.78 20.89
C ARG A 58 -29.65 -2.28 20.79
N ARG A 59 -29.53 -1.57 21.91
CA ARG A 59 -29.19 -0.14 21.92
C ARG A 59 -27.86 0.13 21.22
N PHE A 60 -26.85 -0.68 21.49
CA PHE A 60 -25.56 -0.58 20.81
C PHE A 60 -25.65 -0.86 19.31
N ALA A 61 -26.37 -1.91 18.90
CA ALA A 61 -26.59 -2.23 17.50
C ALA A 61 -27.31 -1.09 16.77
N PHE A 62 -28.39 -0.55 17.35
CA PHE A 62 -29.09 0.62 16.81
C PHE A 62 -28.18 1.85 16.71
N SER A 63 -27.26 2.04 17.67
CA SER A 63 -26.32 3.16 17.63
C SER A 63 -25.33 3.09 16.45
N GLN A 64 -25.11 1.91 15.85
CA GLN A 64 -24.30 1.78 14.63
C GLN A 64 -24.97 2.39 13.40
N ALA A 65 -26.30 2.59 13.43
CA ALA A 65 -27.03 3.14 12.30
C ALA A 65 -26.54 4.55 11.94
N ILE A 66 -26.14 5.36 12.95
CA ILE A 66 -25.63 6.72 12.73
C ILE A 66 -24.32 6.72 11.93
N PRO A 67 -23.24 6.09 12.40
CA PRO A 67 -21.97 6.08 11.66
C PRO A 67 -22.07 5.26 10.37
N ALA A 68 -22.95 4.24 10.28
CA ALA A 68 -23.22 3.54 9.03
C ALA A 68 -23.95 4.44 8.00
N ALA A 69 -24.95 5.21 8.43
CA ALA A 69 -25.61 6.18 7.57
C ALA A 69 -24.61 7.25 7.08
N LEU A 70 -23.72 7.71 7.96
CA LEU A 70 -22.65 8.65 7.60
C LEU A 70 -21.70 8.06 6.55
N ALA A 71 -21.25 6.80 6.73
CA ALA A 71 -20.44 6.09 5.75
C ALA A 71 -21.17 5.97 4.40
N GLY A 72 -22.46 5.61 4.43
CA GLY A 72 -23.31 5.54 3.23
C GLY A 72 -23.46 6.89 2.53
N SER A 73 -23.68 7.97 3.29
CA SER A 73 -23.76 9.33 2.76
C SER A 73 -22.44 9.79 2.15
N LEU A 74 -21.29 9.54 2.80
CA LEU A 74 -19.96 9.83 2.25
C LEU A 74 -19.70 9.04 0.98
N TYR A 75 -20.10 7.76 0.95
CA TYR A 75 -19.99 6.93 -0.23
C TYR A 75 -20.77 7.55 -1.39
N VAL A 76 -22.06 7.83 -1.20
CA VAL A 76 -22.92 8.38 -2.25
C VAL A 76 -22.45 9.77 -2.69
N ALA A 77 -22.09 10.64 -1.75
CA ALA A 77 -21.78 12.04 -2.04
C ALA A 77 -20.38 12.25 -2.63
N HIS A 78 -19.37 11.46 -2.22
CA HIS A 78 -17.96 11.77 -2.51
C HIS A 78 -17.20 10.58 -3.13
N VAL A 79 -17.37 9.37 -2.61
CA VAL A 79 -16.54 8.23 -3.03
C VAL A 79 -17.05 7.62 -4.33
N ARG A 80 -18.37 7.49 -4.51
CA ARG A 80 -19.01 6.79 -5.64
C ARG A 80 -18.58 7.36 -6.98
N ARG A 81 -18.58 8.69 -7.15
CA ARG A 81 -18.16 9.32 -8.41
C ARG A 81 -16.69 9.04 -8.73
N THR A 82 -15.84 9.03 -7.71
CA THR A 82 -14.41 8.73 -7.86
C THR A 82 -14.20 7.27 -8.24
N LEU A 83 -14.90 6.33 -7.59
CA LEU A 83 -14.86 4.91 -7.92
C LEU A 83 -15.40 4.59 -9.32
N GLN A 84 -16.38 5.36 -9.78
CA GLN A 84 -16.96 5.24 -11.13
C GLN A 84 -16.16 5.99 -12.20
N SER A 85 -15.08 6.69 -11.83
CA SER A 85 -14.25 7.37 -12.81
C SER A 85 -13.40 6.36 -13.58
N ASP A 86 -13.14 6.65 -14.86
CA ASP A 86 -12.25 5.82 -15.68
C ASP A 86 -10.85 5.70 -15.06
N LEU A 87 -10.43 6.69 -14.26
CA LEU A 87 -9.19 6.66 -13.52
C LEU A 87 -9.13 5.49 -12.52
N MET A 88 -10.23 5.24 -11.80
CA MET A 88 -10.33 4.11 -10.88
C MET A 88 -10.51 2.79 -11.63
N ALA A 89 -11.30 2.76 -12.70
CA ALA A 89 -11.40 1.56 -13.54
C ALA A 89 -10.01 1.10 -14.00
N MET A 90 -9.23 2.00 -14.59
CA MET A 90 -7.86 1.72 -15.03
C MET A 90 -6.86 1.48 -13.88
N ALA A 91 -7.17 1.89 -12.66
CA ALA A 91 -6.32 1.61 -11.50
C ALA A 91 -6.46 0.15 -11.04
N PHE A 92 -7.70 -0.37 -11.06
CA PHE A 92 -8.07 -1.69 -10.53
C PHE A 92 -8.23 -2.78 -11.61
N GLU A 93 -8.31 -2.43 -12.90
CA GLU A 93 -8.29 -3.38 -14.01
C GLU A 93 -7.02 -4.24 -14.00
N PRO A 94 -7.05 -5.51 -14.45
CA PRO A 94 -5.85 -6.34 -14.53
C PRO A 94 -4.69 -5.65 -15.26
N GLY A 95 -3.54 -5.48 -14.58
CA GLY A 95 -2.40 -4.70 -15.10
C GLY A 95 -2.46 -3.19 -14.82
N GLY A 96 -3.50 -2.74 -14.14
CA GLY A 96 -3.65 -1.37 -13.64
C GLY A 96 -2.67 -1.08 -12.50
N TRP A 97 -2.31 0.18 -12.34
CA TRP A 97 -1.21 0.60 -11.45
C TRP A 97 -1.44 0.33 -9.96
N LEU A 98 -2.69 0.09 -9.52
CA LEU A 98 -2.97 -0.36 -8.15
C LEU A 98 -2.93 -1.88 -8.00
N THR A 99 -3.03 -2.66 -9.08
CA THR A 99 -3.25 -4.11 -8.98
C THR A 99 -2.13 -4.87 -8.28
N ASP A 100 -0.88 -4.45 -8.43
CA ASP A 100 0.26 -5.03 -7.70
C ASP A 100 0.21 -4.72 -6.19
N TRP A 101 -0.54 -3.68 -5.80
CA TRP A 101 -0.70 -3.21 -4.42
C TRP A 101 -1.97 -3.75 -3.76
N LEU A 102 -2.80 -4.50 -4.48
CA LEU A 102 -4.00 -5.13 -3.92
C LEU A 102 -3.65 -6.46 -3.28
N VAL A 103 -4.47 -6.85 -2.30
CA VAL A 103 -4.49 -8.23 -1.82
C VAL A 103 -5.04 -9.11 -2.93
N ALA A 104 -4.21 -10.01 -3.48
CA ALA A 104 -4.59 -10.96 -4.51
C ALA A 104 -5.13 -12.28 -3.90
N SER A 105 -4.79 -12.58 -2.65
CA SER A 105 -5.18 -13.81 -1.96
C SER A 105 -5.33 -13.62 -0.44
N PRO A 106 -6.07 -14.50 0.26
CA PRO A 106 -6.11 -14.52 1.73
C PRO A 106 -4.74 -14.64 2.39
N ALA A 107 -3.77 -15.27 1.72
CA ALA A 107 -2.38 -15.33 2.20
C ALA A 107 -1.77 -13.93 2.29
N ASP A 108 -2.13 -13.00 1.40
CA ASP A 108 -1.63 -11.62 1.43
C ASP A 108 -2.16 -10.81 2.62
N VAL A 109 -3.27 -11.23 3.25
CA VAL A 109 -3.72 -10.66 4.54
C VAL A 109 -2.78 -11.10 5.65
N TRP A 110 -2.41 -12.38 5.65
CA TRP A 110 -1.45 -12.90 6.61
C TRP A 110 -0.10 -12.23 6.41
N HIS A 111 0.33 -12.05 5.16
CA HIS A 111 1.48 -11.21 4.85
C HIS A 111 1.23 -9.80 5.37
N SER A 112 0.21 -9.05 4.96
CA SER A 112 -0.09 -7.71 5.48
C SER A 112 -0.06 -7.59 7.01
N PHE A 113 -0.43 -8.66 7.72
CA PHE A 113 -0.37 -8.78 9.16
C PHE A 113 1.08 -8.91 9.69
N VAL A 114 1.88 -9.78 9.07
CA VAL A 114 3.33 -9.95 9.29
C VAL A 114 4.10 -8.70 8.86
N THR A 115 3.83 -8.21 7.65
CA THR A 115 4.53 -7.11 7.00
C THR A 115 4.26 -5.75 7.65
N PHE A 116 3.13 -5.58 8.34
CA PHE A 116 2.90 -4.38 9.13
C PHE A 116 3.91 -4.24 10.28
N GLN A 117 4.40 -5.36 10.82
CA GLN A 117 5.47 -5.34 11.82
C GLN A 117 6.78 -4.83 11.21
N ASN A 118 6.94 -4.81 9.88
CA ASN A 118 8.14 -4.32 9.19
C ASN A 118 8.43 -2.86 9.46
N LEU A 119 7.41 -2.06 9.78
CA LEU A 119 7.59 -0.66 10.10
C LEU A 119 8.22 -0.44 11.48
N GLN A 120 8.31 -1.48 12.32
CA GLN A 120 8.74 -1.36 13.73
C GLN A 120 9.70 -2.47 14.18
N LEU A 121 9.80 -3.57 13.43
CA LEU A 121 10.47 -4.81 13.83
C LEU A 121 11.37 -5.32 12.69
N PRO A 122 12.61 -5.76 12.99
CA PRO A 122 13.53 -6.32 11.99
C PRO A 122 12.92 -7.53 11.25
N PRO A 123 13.32 -7.80 9.99
CA PRO A 123 12.85 -8.93 9.17
C PRO A 123 12.74 -10.25 9.92
N GLU A 124 13.76 -10.62 10.69
CA GLU A 124 13.78 -11.88 11.46
C GLU A 124 12.75 -12.00 12.61
N PHE A 125 11.96 -10.96 12.89
CA PHE A 125 10.95 -10.95 13.97
C PHE A 125 9.51 -10.80 13.45
N GLN A 126 9.30 -10.61 12.15
CA GLN A 126 7.99 -10.28 11.60
C GLN A 126 7.03 -11.47 11.61
N GLY A 127 7.44 -12.66 11.17
CA GLY A 127 6.59 -13.85 11.23
C GLY A 127 6.36 -14.32 12.67
N ARG A 128 7.42 -14.24 13.49
CA ARG A 128 7.39 -14.60 14.93
C ARG A 128 6.35 -13.80 15.70
N SER A 129 6.29 -12.50 15.48
CA SER A 129 5.38 -11.61 16.19
C SER A 129 3.91 -11.81 15.79
N ALA A 130 3.63 -12.18 14.53
CA ALA A 130 2.30 -12.63 14.12
C ALA A 130 1.87 -13.92 14.84
N LEU A 131 2.79 -14.88 14.99
CA LEU A 131 2.53 -16.10 15.76
C LEU A 131 2.32 -15.82 17.25
N VAL A 132 3.05 -14.85 17.83
CA VAL A 132 2.83 -14.40 19.21
C VAL A 132 1.44 -13.79 19.39
N LEU A 133 0.92 -13.05 18.41
CA LEU A 133 -0.47 -12.58 18.49
C LEU A 133 -1.46 -13.75 18.44
N LEU A 134 -1.30 -14.69 17.52
CA LEU A 134 -2.19 -15.86 17.45
C LEU A 134 -2.15 -16.65 18.76
N ALA A 135 -0.95 -16.82 19.33
CA ALA A 135 -0.74 -17.40 20.65
C ALA A 135 -1.50 -16.60 21.73
N ALA A 136 -1.47 -15.27 21.69
CA ALA A 136 -2.21 -14.43 22.63
C ALA A 136 -3.72 -14.60 22.52
N ILE A 137 -4.24 -14.68 21.29
CA ILE A 137 -5.67 -14.92 21.04
C ILE A 137 -6.04 -16.30 21.58
N ALA A 138 -5.29 -17.35 21.23
CA ALA A 138 -5.53 -18.70 21.71
C ALA A 138 -5.46 -18.80 23.24
N ALA A 139 -4.42 -18.22 23.85
CA ALA A 139 -4.27 -18.16 25.31
C ALA A 139 -5.41 -17.40 25.99
N SER A 140 -5.93 -16.33 25.36
CA SER A 140 -7.08 -15.58 25.90
C SER A 140 -8.38 -16.41 25.87
N VAL A 141 -8.57 -17.25 24.84
CA VAL A 141 -9.67 -18.23 24.78
C VAL A 141 -9.53 -19.25 25.91
N LEU A 142 -8.35 -19.83 26.09
CA LEU A 142 -8.06 -20.82 27.14
C LEU A 142 -8.23 -20.23 28.55
N SER A 143 -7.83 -18.97 28.73
CA SER A 143 -7.97 -18.21 29.99
C SER A 143 -9.38 -17.66 30.20
N ARG A 144 -10.30 -17.92 29.27
CA ARG A 144 -11.70 -17.46 29.28
C ARG A 144 -11.86 -15.93 29.28
N ASP A 145 -10.84 -15.20 28.84
CA ASP A 145 -10.95 -13.76 28.58
C ASP A 145 -11.58 -13.53 27.21
N ARG A 146 -12.91 -13.65 27.18
CA ARG A 146 -13.72 -13.57 25.96
C ARG A 146 -13.58 -12.23 25.25
N LEU A 147 -13.29 -11.15 25.98
CA LEU A 147 -13.22 -9.83 25.36
C LEU A 147 -12.04 -9.73 24.39
N VAL A 148 -10.87 -10.14 24.87
CA VAL A 148 -9.63 -10.10 24.10
C VAL A 148 -9.73 -11.03 22.89
N ALA A 149 -10.22 -12.25 23.12
CA ALA A 149 -10.44 -13.24 22.06
C ALA A 149 -11.39 -12.73 20.99
N VAL A 150 -12.57 -12.23 21.38
CA VAL A 150 -13.61 -11.79 20.45
C VAL A 150 -13.16 -10.53 19.70
N LEU A 151 -12.48 -9.58 20.34
CA LEU A 151 -12.04 -8.35 19.69
C LEU A 151 -10.98 -8.63 18.61
N ALA A 152 -9.88 -9.29 18.99
CA ALA A 152 -8.78 -9.57 18.07
C ALA A 152 -9.18 -10.61 17.01
N GLY A 153 -9.92 -11.66 17.41
CA GLY A 153 -10.44 -12.68 16.51
C GLY A 153 -11.45 -12.14 15.49
N SER A 154 -12.30 -11.17 15.89
CA SER A 154 -13.23 -10.52 14.96
C SER A 154 -12.49 -9.66 13.94
N ALA A 155 -11.47 -8.92 14.37
CA ALA A 155 -10.66 -8.10 13.46
C ALA A 155 -9.94 -8.95 12.40
N LEU A 156 -9.32 -10.06 12.81
CA LEU A 156 -8.70 -11.00 11.88
C LEU A 156 -9.73 -11.64 10.94
N SER A 157 -10.88 -12.07 11.47
CA SER A 157 -11.95 -12.67 10.65
C SER A 157 -12.48 -11.70 9.59
N ILE A 158 -12.67 -10.42 9.94
CA ILE A 158 -13.14 -9.40 9.00
C ILE A 158 -12.09 -9.09 7.95
N ALA A 159 -10.81 -9.01 8.31
CA ALA A 159 -9.73 -8.82 7.34
C ALA A 159 -9.65 -9.99 6.35
N LEU A 160 -9.70 -11.24 6.85
CA LEU A 160 -9.69 -12.45 6.02
C LEU A 160 -10.92 -12.52 5.11
N LEU A 161 -12.12 -12.24 5.63
CA LEU A 161 -13.35 -12.24 4.84
C LEU A 161 -13.31 -11.16 3.77
N ALA A 162 -12.90 -9.93 4.11
CA ALA A 162 -12.79 -8.84 3.16
C ALA A 162 -11.81 -9.18 2.02
N SER A 163 -10.69 -9.84 2.35
CA SER A 163 -9.72 -10.27 1.33
C SER A 163 -10.25 -11.39 0.46
N PHE A 164 -10.89 -12.39 1.06
CA PHE A 164 -11.54 -13.47 0.31
C PHE A 164 -12.58 -12.94 -0.68
N LEU A 165 -13.31 -11.89 -0.29
CA LEU A 165 -14.29 -11.22 -1.14
C LEU A 165 -13.67 -10.22 -2.13
N GLY A 166 -12.35 -10.04 -2.14
CA GLY A 166 -11.67 -9.08 -3.00
C GLY A 166 -12.00 -7.61 -2.69
N VAL A 167 -12.56 -7.34 -1.50
CA VAL A 167 -12.94 -5.99 -1.05
C VAL A 167 -11.96 -5.42 -0.03
N TYR A 168 -10.92 -6.18 0.36
CA TYR A 168 -9.83 -5.68 1.19
C TYR A 168 -8.89 -4.85 0.32
N PRO A 169 -8.91 -3.52 0.48
CA PRO A 169 -8.60 -2.66 -0.65
C PRO A 169 -7.10 -2.49 -0.92
N PHE A 170 -6.20 -2.86 0.01
CA PHE A 170 -4.76 -2.67 -0.14
C PHE A 170 -3.98 -3.74 0.61
N GLY A 171 -2.84 -4.17 0.04
CA GLY A 171 -1.86 -5.10 0.62
C GLY A 171 -1.12 -4.52 1.83
N PRO A 172 0.15 -4.89 2.08
CA PRO A 172 0.91 -4.48 3.26
C PRO A 172 1.26 -2.97 3.27
N THR A 173 0.26 -2.12 3.41
CA THR A 173 0.36 -0.65 3.38
C THR A 173 -0.10 -0.06 4.72
N ARG A 174 0.00 1.28 4.89
CA ARG A 174 -0.56 2.00 6.05
C ARG A 174 -2.03 1.67 6.31
N HIS A 175 -2.74 1.22 5.29
CA HIS A 175 -4.17 0.97 5.39
C HIS A 175 -4.49 -0.26 6.22
N SER A 176 -3.51 -1.11 6.53
CA SER A 176 -3.59 -2.22 7.49
C SER A 176 -3.42 -1.77 8.96
N LEU A 177 -3.06 -0.50 9.23
CA LEU A 177 -2.94 0.08 10.59
C LEU A 177 -4.21 -0.06 11.44
N TRP A 178 -5.37 -0.16 10.81
CA TRP A 178 -6.64 -0.31 11.54
C TRP A 178 -6.66 -1.58 12.39
N LEU A 179 -6.00 -2.67 11.95
CA LEU A 179 -5.94 -3.93 12.68
C LEU A 179 -5.22 -3.78 14.03
N LEU A 180 -4.21 -2.91 14.12
CA LEU A 180 -3.47 -2.68 15.37
C LEU A 180 -4.38 -2.28 16.52
N VAL A 181 -5.37 -1.42 16.25
CA VAL A 181 -6.29 -0.92 17.27
C VAL A 181 -7.04 -2.07 17.94
N PHE A 182 -7.22 -3.19 17.24
CA PHE A 182 -7.93 -4.38 17.70
C PHE A 182 -7.02 -5.50 18.20
N THR A 183 -5.78 -5.59 17.70
CA THR A 183 -4.83 -6.65 18.07
C THR A 183 -3.87 -6.24 19.20
N LEU A 184 -3.52 -4.95 19.34
CA LEU A 184 -2.70 -4.44 20.44
C LEU A 184 -3.26 -4.80 21.83
N PRO A 185 -4.58 -4.75 22.09
CA PRO A 185 -5.13 -5.20 23.37
C PRO A 185 -4.79 -6.66 23.70
N ALA A 186 -4.71 -7.55 22.71
CA ALA A 186 -4.32 -8.94 22.93
C ALA A 186 -2.84 -9.08 23.28
N MET A 187 -1.97 -8.29 22.63
CA MET A 187 -0.55 -8.23 22.97
C MET A 187 -0.32 -7.64 24.37
N GLY A 188 -1.01 -6.56 24.71
CA GLY A 188 -0.96 -5.97 26.06
C GLY A 188 -1.49 -6.92 27.14
N TRP A 189 -2.56 -7.67 26.83
CA TRP A 189 -3.09 -8.70 27.71
C TRP A 189 -2.06 -9.82 27.95
N LEU A 190 -1.39 -10.28 26.88
CA LEU A 190 -0.34 -11.30 26.96
C LEU A 190 0.79 -10.86 27.90
N VAL A 191 1.31 -9.65 27.71
CA VAL A 191 2.36 -9.07 28.57
C VAL A 191 1.85 -8.96 30.02
N GLY A 192 0.61 -8.52 30.22
CA GLY A 192 0.00 -8.46 31.55
C GLY A 192 -0.05 -9.82 32.24
N GLN A 193 -0.36 -10.91 31.52
CA GLN A 193 -0.35 -12.26 32.08
C GLN A 193 1.06 -12.73 32.46
N VAL A 194 2.09 -12.32 31.72
CA VAL A 194 3.49 -12.66 32.05
C VAL A 194 3.98 -11.88 33.26
N VAL A 195 3.67 -10.58 33.32
CA VAL A 195 4.22 -9.67 34.34
C VAL A 195 3.45 -9.75 35.66
N VAL A 196 2.12 -9.88 35.59
CA VAL A 196 1.21 -9.74 36.75
C VAL A 196 0.42 -11.02 37.04
N GLY A 197 0.36 -11.95 36.09
CA GLY A 197 -0.41 -13.19 36.22
C GLY A 197 0.17 -14.16 37.25
N GLY A 198 -0.69 -15.03 37.78
CA GLY A 198 -0.24 -16.16 38.62
C GLY A 198 0.58 -17.17 37.81
N SER A 199 1.38 -17.99 38.50
CA SER A 199 2.37 -18.91 37.90
C SER A 199 1.82 -19.78 36.77
N ARG A 200 0.56 -20.23 36.86
CA ARG A 200 -0.08 -21.06 35.83
C ARG A 200 -0.44 -20.30 34.56
N ALA A 201 -0.90 -19.05 34.67
CA ALA A 201 -1.25 -18.23 33.52
C ALA A 201 0.02 -17.73 32.81
N ALA A 202 1.04 -17.35 33.58
CA ALA A 202 2.36 -17.03 33.05
C ALA A 202 2.98 -18.24 32.33
N PHE A 203 2.89 -19.45 32.89
CA PHE A 203 3.42 -20.67 32.27
C PHE A 203 2.73 -21.03 30.95
N VAL A 204 1.39 -20.96 30.88
CA VAL A 204 0.66 -21.20 29.62
C VAL A 204 1.04 -20.15 28.58
N THR A 205 1.06 -18.88 28.96
CA THR A 205 1.43 -17.78 28.08
C THR A 205 2.87 -17.93 27.55
N VAL A 206 3.84 -18.15 28.43
CA VAL A 206 5.25 -18.36 28.06
C VAL A 206 5.41 -19.64 27.23
N GLY A 207 4.68 -20.71 27.54
CA GLY A 207 4.72 -21.96 26.79
C GLY A 207 4.19 -21.81 25.37
N VAL A 208 3.03 -21.17 25.19
CA VAL A 208 2.41 -20.98 23.86
C VAL A 208 3.21 -19.95 23.04
N SER A 209 3.64 -18.84 23.65
CA SER A 209 4.51 -17.86 22.98
C SER A 209 5.90 -18.43 22.69
N GLY A 210 6.48 -19.22 23.59
CA GLY A 210 7.75 -19.90 23.39
C GLY A 210 7.69 -20.93 22.25
N ALA A 211 6.62 -21.73 22.18
CA ALA A 211 6.39 -22.64 21.06
C ALA A 211 6.20 -21.87 19.74
N ALA A 212 5.43 -20.78 19.75
CA ALA A 212 5.26 -19.90 18.59
C ALA A 212 6.60 -19.31 18.09
N LEU A 213 7.50 -18.94 19.01
CA LEU A 213 8.83 -18.42 18.68
C LEU A 213 9.79 -19.53 18.20
N LEU A 214 9.77 -20.71 18.82
CA LEU A 214 10.67 -21.83 18.50
C LEU A 214 10.30 -22.52 17.18
N PHE A 215 9.01 -22.76 16.95
CA PHE A 215 8.53 -23.41 15.73
C PHE A 215 8.18 -22.41 14.62
N GLY A 216 8.18 -21.11 14.93
CA GLY A 216 7.80 -20.07 13.99
C GLY A 216 8.72 -19.97 12.78
N GLY A 217 10.03 -20.20 12.95
CA GLY A 217 10.99 -20.13 11.84
C GLY A 217 10.70 -21.13 10.71
N GLN A 218 10.22 -22.34 11.01
CA GLN A 218 9.88 -23.35 10.01
C GLN A 218 8.59 -23.02 9.25
N ILE A 219 7.66 -22.34 9.91
CA ILE A 219 6.42 -21.85 9.30
C ILE A 219 6.75 -20.62 8.43
N GLU A 220 7.64 -19.76 8.92
CA GLU A 220 8.12 -18.56 8.23
C GLU A 220 8.88 -18.91 6.95
N GLU A 221 9.77 -19.91 6.95
CA GLU A 221 10.45 -20.39 5.72
C GLU A 221 9.47 -20.90 4.66
N ARG A 222 8.40 -21.61 5.06
CA ARG A 222 7.38 -22.11 4.12
C ARG A 222 6.49 -21.00 3.57
N ILE A 223 6.29 -19.93 4.34
CA ILE A 223 5.47 -18.78 3.96
C ILE A 223 6.31 -17.76 3.17
N ALA A 224 7.59 -17.57 3.52
CA ALA A 224 8.54 -16.72 2.81
C ALA A 224 9.03 -17.31 1.48
N ALA A 225 8.81 -18.61 1.25
CA ALA A 225 9.00 -19.24 -0.06
C ALA A 225 7.97 -18.78 -1.11
N TYR A 226 6.90 -18.09 -0.71
CA TYR A 226 6.11 -17.30 -1.65
C TYR A 226 6.93 -16.08 -2.06
N PRO A 227 7.17 -15.86 -3.37
CA PRO A 227 7.88 -14.67 -3.82
C PRO A 227 7.17 -13.45 -3.21
N LEU A 228 7.93 -12.66 -2.44
CA LEU A 228 7.49 -11.42 -1.82
C LEU A 228 6.94 -10.52 -2.93
N ARG A 229 5.65 -10.65 -3.22
CA ARG A 229 4.99 -9.84 -4.25
C ARG A 229 4.85 -8.39 -3.82
N ASN A 230 5.18 -8.10 -2.56
CA ASN A 230 5.21 -6.77 -1.98
C ASN A 230 6.25 -6.78 -0.85
N GLU A 231 7.47 -6.34 -1.17
CA GLU A 231 8.24 -5.60 -0.18
C GLU A 231 7.29 -4.50 0.34
N ALA A 232 6.95 -4.52 1.64
CA ALA A 232 6.18 -3.44 2.23
C ALA A 232 7.02 -2.18 2.12
N MET A 233 6.90 -1.51 0.99
CA MET A 233 7.53 -0.25 0.75
C MET A 233 6.92 0.69 1.76
N GLU A 234 7.76 1.14 2.69
CA GLU A 234 7.46 2.30 3.51
C GLU A 234 6.83 3.35 2.59
N GLU A 235 5.59 3.71 2.90
CA GLU A 235 4.82 4.63 2.09
C GLU A 235 5.45 6.03 2.19
N ARG A 236 6.44 6.28 1.32
CA ARG A 236 7.25 7.48 1.32
C ARG A 236 6.70 8.42 0.26
N THR A 237 5.95 9.42 0.72
CA THR A 237 5.16 10.31 -0.15
C THR A 237 6.05 11.37 -0.80
N VAL A 238 6.07 11.42 -2.13
CA VAL A 238 6.62 12.59 -2.83
C VAL A 238 5.67 13.75 -2.63
N ARG A 239 6.15 14.85 -2.06
CA ARG A 239 5.30 16.04 -1.95
C ARG A 239 5.33 16.74 -3.30
N ARG A 240 4.23 17.41 -3.63
CA ARG A 240 4.12 18.22 -4.87
C ARG A 240 5.27 19.23 -5.01
N ARG A 241 5.79 19.76 -3.89
CA ARG A 241 6.94 20.67 -3.87
C ARG A 241 8.26 20.00 -4.28
N ASP A 242 8.41 18.71 -4.02
CA ASP A 242 9.62 17.96 -4.32
C ASP A 242 9.65 17.62 -5.82
N LEU A 243 8.49 17.47 -6.46
CA LEU A 243 8.32 17.33 -7.91
C LEU A 243 8.32 18.68 -8.66
N ALA A 244 8.11 19.80 -7.96
CA ALA A 244 7.93 21.10 -8.59
C ALA A 244 9.09 21.50 -9.53
N PRO A 245 10.38 21.25 -9.20
CA PRO A 245 11.48 21.52 -10.12
C PRO A 245 11.35 20.74 -11.43
N LEU A 246 11.09 19.42 -11.33
CA LEU A 246 10.91 18.57 -12.51
C LEU A 246 9.69 18.96 -13.35
N VAL A 247 8.58 19.29 -12.68
CA VAL A 247 7.33 19.64 -13.35
C VAL A 247 7.44 20.97 -14.08
N VAL A 248 8.02 21.97 -13.45
CA VAL A 248 8.16 23.32 -14.03
C VAL A 248 9.21 23.32 -15.15
N GLU A 249 10.31 22.59 -14.97
CA GLU A 249 11.45 22.65 -15.88
C GLU A 249 11.29 21.73 -17.09
N TYR A 250 10.69 20.55 -16.92
CA TYR A 250 10.69 19.50 -17.96
C TYR A 250 9.32 18.96 -18.35
N LEU A 251 8.32 19.03 -17.48
CA LEU A 251 7.02 18.38 -17.70
C LEU A 251 5.89 19.35 -17.99
N GLY A 252 6.23 20.53 -18.49
CA GLY A 252 5.23 21.37 -19.14
C GLY A 252 4.66 20.65 -20.39
N PRO A 253 3.37 20.83 -20.71
CA PRO A 253 2.76 20.27 -21.92
C PRO A 253 3.34 20.87 -23.21
N ALA A 254 4.17 21.92 -23.09
CA ALA A 254 4.98 22.47 -24.17
C ALA A 254 6.44 22.58 -23.73
N GLY A 255 7.35 22.57 -24.71
CA GLY A 255 8.78 22.78 -24.51
C GLY A 255 9.65 21.66 -25.04
N ASP A 256 10.96 21.89 -24.99
CA ASP A 256 11.97 20.94 -25.42
C ASP A 256 12.51 20.13 -24.23
N PRO A 257 12.97 18.88 -24.47
CA PRO A 257 12.83 18.11 -25.71
C PRO A 257 11.39 17.66 -26.00
N ARG A 258 11.02 17.60 -27.29
CA ARG A 258 9.66 17.23 -27.71
C ARG A 258 9.26 15.80 -27.32
N THR A 259 10.21 14.87 -27.29
CA THR A 259 9.95 13.47 -26.91
C THR A 259 10.27 13.28 -25.43
N ILE A 260 9.32 12.71 -24.68
CA ILE A 260 9.53 12.21 -23.31
C ILE A 260 9.53 10.69 -23.36
N LEU A 261 10.59 10.06 -22.86
CA LEU A 261 10.69 8.63 -22.69
C LEU A 261 10.61 8.26 -21.20
N MET A 262 9.73 7.33 -20.84
CA MET A 262 9.50 6.93 -19.45
C MET A 262 9.56 5.41 -19.28
N SER A 263 10.04 4.95 -18.12
CA SER A 263 9.78 3.57 -17.67
C SER A 263 8.33 3.44 -17.20
N GLY A 264 7.83 2.20 -17.09
CA GLY A 264 6.49 1.93 -16.55
C GLY A 264 6.31 2.47 -15.14
N GLN A 265 7.34 2.36 -14.29
CA GLN A 265 7.33 2.88 -12.92
C GLN A 265 7.23 4.41 -12.89
N SER A 266 8.08 5.11 -13.66
CA SER A 266 8.01 6.58 -13.76
C SER A 266 6.68 7.06 -14.34
N TYR A 267 6.14 6.34 -15.33
CA TYR A 267 4.83 6.64 -15.90
C TYR A 267 3.71 6.52 -14.87
N ASN A 268 3.71 5.48 -14.05
CA ASN A 268 2.69 5.29 -13.03
C ASN A 268 2.77 6.35 -11.92
N MET A 269 3.98 6.77 -11.55
CA MET A 269 4.17 7.85 -10.56
C MET A 269 3.64 9.20 -11.05
N MET A 270 3.77 9.49 -12.34
CA MET A 270 3.42 10.78 -12.93
C MET A 270 2.03 10.81 -13.57
N MET A 271 1.31 9.69 -13.52
CA MET A 271 -0.01 9.50 -14.12
C MET A 271 -1.02 10.62 -13.83
N PRO A 272 -1.11 11.20 -12.61
CA PRO A 272 -2.02 12.31 -12.36
C PRO A 272 -1.82 13.55 -13.24
N LEU A 273 -0.64 13.73 -13.88
CA LEU A 273 -0.35 14.89 -14.73
C LEU A 273 -0.93 14.79 -16.15
N TYR A 274 -1.16 13.58 -16.65
CA TYR A 274 -1.60 13.31 -18.02
C TYR A 274 -2.72 12.26 -18.09
N ALA A 275 -3.56 12.23 -17.05
CA ALA A 275 -4.60 11.22 -16.89
C ALA A 275 -5.67 11.23 -18.00
N LEU A 276 -5.89 12.38 -18.65
CA LEU A 276 -6.85 12.52 -19.74
C LEU A 276 -6.21 12.18 -21.08
N GLU A 277 -5.03 12.71 -21.32
CA GLU A 277 -4.26 12.62 -22.56
C GLU A 277 -3.89 11.17 -22.93
N ARG A 278 -3.65 10.33 -21.92
CA ARG A 278 -3.32 8.92 -22.14
C ARG A 278 -4.47 8.10 -22.75
N ARG A 279 -5.72 8.58 -22.70
CA ARG A 279 -6.88 7.82 -23.22
C ARG A 279 -6.80 7.63 -24.73
N ASP A 280 -6.19 8.58 -25.42
CA ASP A 280 -5.97 8.56 -26.87
C ASP A 280 -4.62 7.90 -27.24
N GLY A 281 -4.01 7.19 -26.28
CA GLY A 281 -2.74 6.55 -26.45
C GLY A 281 -2.82 5.31 -27.35
N THR A 282 -1.68 4.99 -27.96
CA THR A 282 -1.51 3.84 -28.85
C THR A 282 -0.45 2.91 -28.30
N VAL A 283 -0.73 1.61 -28.37
CA VAL A 283 0.22 0.56 -27.99
C VAL A 283 0.93 0.08 -29.26
N SER A 284 2.25 -0.11 -29.19
CA SER A 284 3.03 -0.65 -30.30
C SER A 284 2.62 -2.09 -30.63
N ALA A 285 2.91 -2.54 -31.85
CA ALA A 285 2.51 -3.88 -32.32
C ALA A 285 3.08 -5.03 -31.47
N ASP A 286 4.25 -4.83 -30.86
CA ASP A 286 4.90 -5.77 -29.95
C ASP A 286 4.47 -5.60 -28.49
N SER A 287 3.55 -4.67 -28.20
CA SER A 287 3.10 -4.32 -26.84
C SER A 287 4.23 -3.88 -25.89
N MET A 288 5.37 -3.46 -26.43
CA MET A 288 6.52 -3.01 -25.63
C MET A 288 6.47 -1.52 -25.30
N LEU A 289 5.73 -0.75 -26.09
CA LEU A 289 5.62 0.70 -25.96
C LEU A 289 4.17 1.14 -25.92
N PHE A 290 3.90 2.12 -25.07
CA PHE A 290 2.66 2.88 -25.05
C PHE A 290 2.98 4.35 -25.31
N SER A 291 2.29 4.99 -26.26
CA SER A 291 2.59 6.36 -26.65
C SER A 291 1.34 7.23 -26.71
N PHE A 292 1.45 8.49 -26.31
CA PHE A 292 0.35 9.45 -26.33
C PHE A 292 0.87 10.89 -26.43
N LYS A 293 -0.03 11.83 -26.71
CA LYS A 293 0.30 13.26 -26.79
C LYS A 293 0.05 13.95 -25.46
N TYR A 294 1.05 14.65 -24.94
CA TYR A 294 0.87 15.54 -23.78
C TYR A 294 1.13 16.98 -24.21
N GLY A 295 0.06 17.69 -24.57
CA GLY A 295 0.17 18.98 -25.26
C GLY A 295 0.88 18.85 -26.61
N THR A 296 2.02 19.53 -26.77
CA THR A 296 2.87 19.44 -27.97
C THR A 296 3.91 18.33 -27.89
N ARG A 297 4.05 17.67 -26.73
CA ARG A 297 5.07 16.63 -26.52
C ARG A 297 4.55 15.25 -26.90
N ASP A 298 5.48 14.44 -27.37
CA ASP A 298 5.32 13.02 -27.67
C ASP A 298 5.79 12.22 -26.46
N VAL A 299 4.87 11.59 -25.73
CA VAL A 299 5.22 10.75 -24.58
C VAL A 299 5.27 9.29 -25.02
N VAL A 300 6.37 8.62 -24.72
CA VAL A 300 6.57 7.20 -24.96
C VAL A 300 6.91 6.53 -23.63
N VAL A 301 6.21 5.43 -23.35
CA VAL A 301 6.32 4.67 -22.13
C VAL A 301 6.74 3.26 -22.49
N SER A 302 7.83 2.79 -21.92
CA SER A 302 8.21 1.39 -21.98
C SER A 302 7.34 0.56 -21.04
N THR A 303 6.91 -0.63 -21.47
CA THR A 303 6.26 -1.59 -20.58
C THR A 303 7.21 -2.23 -19.58
N LEU A 304 8.53 -2.04 -19.74
CA LEU A 304 9.50 -2.38 -18.70
C LEU A 304 9.20 -1.54 -17.45
N TRP A 305 8.97 -2.24 -16.33
CA TRP A 305 8.67 -1.60 -15.06
C TRP A 305 9.77 -0.62 -14.65
N ASP A 306 11.03 -1.07 -14.67
CA ASP A 306 12.21 -0.25 -14.48
C ASP A 306 13.30 -0.65 -15.47
N TRP A 307 14.25 0.27 -15.74
CA TRP A 307 15.39 0.00 -16.61
C TRP A 307 16.58 -0.47 -15.78
N GLN A 308 17.13 -1.64 -16.14
CA GLN A 308 18.23 -2.24 -15.40
C GLN A 308 19.58 -1.60 -15.75
N GLY A 309 19.65 -0.84 -16.85
CA GLY A 309 20.86 -0.17 -17.28
C GLY A 309 20.71 0.53 -18.63
N PRO A 310 21.81 1.12 -19.14
CA PRO A 310 21.86 1.84 -20.41
C PRO A 310 21.37 1.01 -21.61
N GLU A 311 21.60 -0.30 -21.59
CA GLU A 311 21.26 -1.23 -22.67
C GLU A 311 19.74 -1.39 -22.84
N ASP A 312 18.99 -1.38 -21.75
CA ASP A 312 17.52 -1.42 -21.79
C ASP A 312 16.98 -0.13 -22.42
N VAL A 313 17.54 1.02 -22.03
CA VAL A 313 17.18 2.31 -22.62
C VAL A 313 17.51 2.31 -24.12
N ALA A 314 18.71 1.87 -24.50
CA ALA A 314 19.11 1.78 -25.92
C ALA A 314 18.24 0.78 -26.71
N ARG A 315 17.75 -0.30 -26.09
CA ARG A 315 16.80 -1.23 -26.71
C ARG A 315 15.46 -0.54 -26.98
N VAL A 316 14.95 0.21 -26.01
CA VAL A 316 13.71 0.98 -26.12
C VAL A 316 13.82 2.09 -27.17
N LEU A 317 14.96 2.79 -27.22
CA LEU A 317 15.21 3.81 -28.25
C LEU A 317 15.19 3.23 -29.67
N ARG A 318 15.73 2.02 -29.84
CA ARG A 318 15.72 1.30 -31.13
C ARG A 318 14.33 0.84 -31.55
N SER A 319 13.43 0.59 -30.61
CA SER A 319 12.04 0.19 -30.90
C SER A 319 11.08 1.37 -31.10
N LEU A 320 11.55 2.62 -30.98
CA LEU A 320 10.69 3.79 -31.19
C LEU A 320 10.07 3.80 -32.60
N PRO A 321 8.77 4.15 -32.71
CA PRO A 321 8.09 4.36 -33.99
C PRO A 321 8.84 5.32 -34.92
N ALA A 322 8.71 5.07 -36.23
CA ALA A 322 9.24 5.96 -37.26
C ALA A 322 8.67 7.37 -37.15
N GLY A 323 9.51 8.40 -37.29
CA GLY A 323 9.09 9.81 -37.25
C GLY A 323 9.03 10.46 -35.86
N LEU A 324 9.32 9.71 -34.79
CA LEU A 324 9.54 10.31 -33.47
C LEU A 324 10.97 10.85 -33.33
N PRO A 325 11.15 12.07 -32.78
CA PRO A 325 12.46 12.60 -32.46
C PRO A 325 13.21 11.65 -31.50
N GLY A 326 14.45 11.31 -31.85
CA GLY A 326 15.33 10.44 -31.07
C GLY A 326 15.48 8.99 -31.55
N ARG A 327 14.83 8.62 -32.67
CA ARG A 327 15.07 7.33 -33.35
C ARG A 327 16.44 7.32 -34.03
N ALA A 328 17.09 6.16 -34.03
CA ALA A 328 18.43 5.93 -34.58
C ALA A 328 18.67 6.40 -36.03
N SER A 329 17.64 6.61 -36.83
CA SER A 329 17.79 6.90 -38.26
C SER A 329 17.58 8.35 -38.70
N ASP A 330 16.89 9.23 -37.95
CA ASP A 330 16.37 10.48 -38.56
C ASP A 330 16.41 11.77 -37.74
N SER A 331 16.88 11.79 -36.47
CA SER A 331 17.10 13.07 -35.80
C SER A 331 18.15 13.02 -34.69
N GLU A 332 19.07 13.98 -34.68
CA GLU A 332 19.92 14.34 -33.54
C GLU A 332 19.14 15.03 -32.40
N ALA A 333 17.79 15.03 -32.45
CA ALA A 333 16.99 15.69 -31.45
C ALA A 333 17.15 15.00 -30.09
N PRO A 334 17.44 15.77 -29.03
CA PRO A 334 17.54 15.20 -27.69
C PRO A 334 16.20 14.62 -27.24
N ILE A 335 16.25 13.72 -26.27
CA ILE A 335 15.08 13.09 -25.64
C ILE A 335 15.08 13.42 -24.16
N LEU A 336 13.92 13.72 -23.60
CA LEU A 336 13.76 13.76 -22.15
C LEU A 336 13.53 12.36 -21.62
N LEU A 337 14.55 11.74 -21.06
CA LEU A 337 14.43 10.48 -20.34
C LEU A 337 14.00 10.75 -18.90
N MET A 338 12.84 10.22 -18.52
CA MET A 338 12.38 10.18 -17.14
C MET A 338 12.52 8.77 -16.60
N ALA A 339 13.46 8.61 -15.68
CA ALA A 339 13.69 7.38 -14.95
C ALA A 339 13.58 7.67 -13.46
N GLY A 340 13.08 6.71 -12.71
CA GLY A 340 12.95 6.86 -11.28
C GLY A 340 11.78 6.11 -10.70
N GLY A 341 11.84 6.05 -9.37
CA GLY A 341 11.16 5.05 -8.60
C GLY A 341 11.83 4.87 -7.26
N PHE A 342 11.36 3.86 -6.52
CA PHE A 342 11.79 3.60 -5.16
C PHE A 342 13.09 2.80 -5.06
N ASP A 343 13.62 2.29 -6.17
CA ASP A 343 14.96 1.72 -6.30
C ASP A 343 15.30 1.56 -7.79
N SER A 344 15.31 2.67 -8.55
CA SER A 344 15.56 2.56 -9.99
C SER A 344 17.01 2.14 -10.24
N GLU A 345 17.20 0.95 -10.81
CA GLU A 345 18.51 0.34 -11.06
C GLU A 345 19.34 1.19 -12.04
N LEU A 346 18.69 1.89 -12.98
CA LEU A 346 19.34 2.84 -13.87
C LEU A 346 20.16 3.90 -13.12
N PHE A 347 19.77 4.29 -11.90
CA PHE A 347 20.53 5.29 -11.15
C PHE A 347 21.90 4.80 -10.69
N ARG A 348 22.12 3.48 -10.61
CA ARG A 348 23.44 2.91 -10.34
C ARG A 348 24.38 3.07 -11.55
N HIS A 349 23.81 3.31 -12.73
CA HIS A 349 24.50 3.46 -14.00
C HIS A 349 24.57 4.91 -14.51
N ILE A 350 24.22 5.92 -13.69
CA ILE A 350 24.30 7.34 -14.13
C ILE A 350 25.72 7.69 -14.58
N SER A 351 26.75 7.33 -13.81
CA SER A 351 28.13 7.65 -14.18
C SER A 351 28.52 7.03 -15.52
N GLU A 352 28.02 5.83 -15.82
CA GLU A 352 28.24 5.20 -17.13
C GLU A 352 27.54 5.97 -18.27
N LEU A 353 26.34 6.50 -18.04
CA LEU A 353 25.65 7.36 -19.00
C LEU A 353 26.37 8.70 -19.20
N GLU A 354 26.94 9.27 -18.14
CA GLU A 354 27.76 10.49 -18.20
C GLU A 354 29.07 10.25 -18.97
N ASP A 355 29.77 9.15 -18.68
CA ASP A 355 31.02 8.76 -19.34
C ASP A 355 30.83 8.51 -20.85
N ARG A 356 29.67 7.98 -21.24
CA ARG A 356 29.26 7.83 -22.65
C ARG A 356 28.91 9.17 -23.33
N GLY A 357 28.90 10.28 -22.60
CA GLY A 357 28.46 11.59 -23.08
C GLY A 357 26.97 11.63 -23.42
N ALA A 358 26.18 10.69 -22.91
CA ALA A 358 24.77 10.57 -23.25
C ALA A 358 23.88 11.56 -22.51
N ILE A 359 24.31 12.08 -21.35
CA ILE A 359 23.53 13.05 -20.55
C ILE A 359 23.96 14.48 -20.91
N LEU A 360 23.02 15.25 -21.48
CA LEU A 360 23.22 16.66 -21.84
C LEU A 360 22.83 17.59 -20.69
N ARG A 361 21.79 17.23 -19.95
CA ARG A 361 21.31 17.96 -18.76
C ARG A 361 20.55 16.99 -17.86
N ALA A 362 20.68 17.11 -16.55
CA ALA A 362 19.92 16.31 -15.60
C ALA A 362 19.39 17.15 -14.45
N SER A 363 18.21 16.78 -13.97
CA SER A 363 17.59 17.32 -12.75
C SER A 363 16.98 16.18 -11.96
N TRP A 364 17.04 16.29 -10.64
CA TRP A 364 16.70 15.22 -9.72
C TRP A 364 15.71 15.72 -8.67
N ALA A 365 14.58 15.02 -8.53
CA ALA A 365 13.76 15.11 -7.34
C ALA A 365 14.14 13.96 -6.42
N VAL A 366 14.60 14.31 -5.22
CA VAL A 366 15.03 13.36 -4.21
C VAL A 366 14.08 13.44 -3.04
N GLY A 367 13.34 12.35 -2.79
CA GLY A 367 12.48 12.25 -1.62
C GLY A 367 13.33 12.11 -0.35
N PRO A 368 13.04 12.87 0.72
CA PRO A 368 13.77 12.71 1.98
C PRO A 368 13.52 11.32 2.56
N ASN A 369 14.61 10.61 2.92
CA ASN A 369 14.55 9.38 3.71
C ASN A 369 15.04 9.71 5.15
N PRO A 370 14.16 9.67 6.17
CA PRO A 370 14.56 9.95 7.55
C PRO A 370 15.43 8.84 8.18
N TYR A 371 15.61 7.70 7.51
CA TYR A 371 16.28 6.52 8.05
C TYR A 371 17.49 6.03 7.21
N GLY A 372 17.95 6.77 6.20
CA GLY A 372 19.08 6.34 5.35
C GLY A 372 19.27 7.13 4.05
N PRO A 373 20.09 6.64 3.08
CA PRO A 373 20.25 7.28 1.78
C PRO A 373 18.89 7.42 1.06
N PRO A 374 18.72 8.43 0.19
CA PRO A 374 17.43 8.71 -0.42
C PRO A 374 16.98 7.56 -1.31
N PHE A 375 15.80 7.02 -0.98
CA PHE A 375 15.26 5.80 -1.56
C PHE A 375 14.41 6.08 -2.81
N LEU A 376 13.66 7.19 -2.80
CA LEU A 376 12.98 7.64 -4.01
C LEU A 376 13.80 8.72 -4.71
N ARG A 377 14.25 8.39 -5.91
CA ARG A 377 14.86 9.34 -6.84
C ARG A 377 13.99 9.36 -8.09
N LEU A 378 13.63 10.55 -8.55
CA LEU A 378 13.07 10.75 -9.88
C LEU A 378 14.04 11.66 -10.63
N GLY A 379 14.60 11.15 -11.71
CA GLY A 379 15.51 11.86 -12.59
C GLY A 379 14.82 12.23 -13.88
N ALA A 380 14.93 13.49 -14.26
CA ALA A 380 14.69 13.93 -15.62
C ALA A 380 16.05 14.23 -16.26
N MET A 381 16.41 13.46 -17.27
CA MET A 381 17.66 13.55 -17.99
C MET A 381 17.37 13.88 -19.45
N VAL A 382 17.85 15.02 -19.94
CA VAL A 382 17.93 15.28 -21.37
C VAL A 382 19.11 14.49 -21.90
N ILE A 383 18.84 13.53 -22.77
CA ILE A 383 19.85 12.63 -23.32
C ILE A 383 20.03 12.82 -24.83
N ASP A 384 21.26 12.58 -25.29
CA ASP A 384 21.57 12.31 -26.68
C ASP A 384 21.34 10.82 -26.96
N GLY A 385 20.24 10.52 -27.66
CA GLY A 385 19.89 9.15 -28.01
C GLY A 385 20.95 8.46 -28.88
N GLN A 386 21.66 9.21 -29.74
CA GLN A 386 22.70 8.65 -30.60
C GLN A 386 23.94 8.27 -29.80
N ALA A 387 24.38 9.14 -28.87
CA ALA A 387 25.48 8.84 -27.96
C ALA A 387 25.20 7.57 -27.13
N LEU A 388 23.96 7.39 -26.67
CA LEU A 388 23.55 6.21 -25.90
C LEU A 388 23.49 4.91 -26.72
N MET A 389 23.15 5.01 -28.01
CA MET A 389 23.03 3.86 -28.91
C MET A 389 24.37 3.42 -29.53
N ARG A 390 25.41 4.25 -29.48
CA ARG A 390 26.77 3.85 -29.84
C ARG A 390 27.20 2.76 -28.86
N GLN A 391 27.44 1.56 -29.37
CA GLN A 391 28.07 0.52 -28.56
C GLN A 391 29.49 0.98 -28.19
N PRO A 392 29.99 0.66 -26.98
CA PRO A 392 31.41 0.79 -26.69
C PRO A 392 32.26 -0.08 -27.61
#